data_AF-A0A946DMZ0-F1
#
_entry.id   AF-A0A946DMZ0-F1
#
_cell.length_a   1.000
_cell.length_b   1.000
_cell.length_c   1.000
_cell.angle_alpha   90.00
_cell.angle_beta   90.00
_cell.angle_gamma   90.00
#
_symmetry.space_group_name_H-M   'P 1'
#
loop_
_entity.id
_entity.type
_entity.pdbx_description
1 polymer ?
#
loop_
_entity_poly.entity_id
_entity_poly.type
_entity_poly.pdbx_seq_one_letter_code
_entity_poly.pdbx_strand_id
1 'polypeptide(L)' 'MIKLTRLNGDEFVVNAEQIRFVESRPDTFITLTSNDRLIVKETVDEVVQRSVAYSRSLRSLVGAC' A
#
# COMPACT_ATOMS: atom_id res chain seq x y z
N MET A 1 4.47 -6.59 2.32
CA MET A 1 3.58 -6.92 1.19
C MET A 1 2.14 -6.63 1.59
N ILE A 2 1.45 -5.73 0.88
CA ILE A 2 0.03 -5.40 1.07
C ILE A 2 -0.75 -5.75 -0.19
N LYS A 3 -1.95 -6.32 -0.01
CA LYS A 3 -2.86 -6.62 -1.12
C LYS A 3 -3.73 -5.41 -1.43
N LEU A 4 -3.89 -5.09 -2.72
CA LEU A 4 -4.68 -3.98 -3.24
C LEU A 4 -5.42 -4.40 -4.50
N THR A 5 -6.38 -3.58 -4.92
CA THR A 5 -7.25 -3.88 -6.05
C THR A 5 -7.14 -2.80 -7.10
N ARG A 6 -6.88 -3.18 -8.35
CA ARG A 6 -6.90 -2.25 -9.49
C ARG A 6 -8.34 -1.83 -9.81
N LEU A 7 -8.49 -0.76 -10.58
CA LEU A 7 -9.82 -0.29 -11.03
C LEU A 7 -10.57 -1.34 -11.85
N ASN A 8 -9.86 -2.19 -12.61
CA ASN A 8 -10.45 -3.29 -13.38
C ASN A 8 -10.89 -4.49 -12.52
N GLY A 9 -10.64 -4.47 -11.20
CA GLY A 9 -10.99 -5.55 -10.28
C GLY A 9 -9.89 -6.57 -10.03
N ASP A 10 -8.76 -6.50 -10.73
CA ASP A 10 -7.65 -7.41 -10.50
C ASP A 10 -6.96 -7.14 -9.16
N GLU A 11 -6.81 -8.18 -8.36
CA GLU A 11 -6.02 -8.14 -7.13
C GLU A 11 -4.52 -8.18 -7.46
N PHE A 12 -3.74 -7.38 -6.73
CA PHE A 12 -2.29 -7.45 -6.79
C PHE A 12 -1.67 -7.17 -5.42
N VAL A 13 -0.38 -7.47 -5.29
CA VAL A 13 0.36 -7.28 -4.05
C VAL A 13 1.54 -6.34 -4.33
N VAL A 14 1.73 -5.36 -3.46
CA VAL A 14 2.83 -4.40 -3.54
C VAL A 14 3.62 -4.38 -2.23
N ASN A 15 4.91 -4.05 -2.31
CA ASN A 15 5.71 -3.82 -1.12
C ASN A 15 5.34 -2.45 -0.51
N ALA A 16 4.85 -2.45 0.73
CA ALA A 16 4.46 -1.24 1.45
C ALA A 16 5.65 -0.30 1.73
N GLU A 17 6.88 -0.84 1.87
CA GLU A 17 8.08 -0.03 2.11
C GLU A 17 8.54 0.74 0.87
N GLN A 18 8.08 0.34 -0.31
CA GLN A 18 8.37 1.02 -1.58
C GLN A 18 7.35 2.12 -1.88
N ILE A 19 6.30 2.29 -1.07
CA ILE A 19 5.33 3.35 -1.26
C ILE A 19 5.98 4.68 -0.87
N ARG A 20 6.09 5.58 -1.83
CA ARG A 20 6.67 6.92 -1.62
C ARG A 20 5.61 7.89 -1.09
N PHE A 21 4.46 7.95 -1.75
CA PHE A 21 3.30 8.71 -1.30
C PHE A 21 2.01 8.16 -1.92
N VAL A 22 0.89 8.46 -1.28
CA VAL A 22 -0.45 8.13 -1.73
C VAL A 22 -1.25 9.43 -1.83
N GLU A 23 -1.97 9.63 -2.93
CA GLU A 23 -2.78 10.83 -3.15
C GLU A 23 -4.16 10.47 -3.70
N SER A 24 -5.16 11.31 -3.44
CA SER A 24 -6.53 11.15 -3.94
C SER A 24 -6.81 12.17 -5.05
N ARG A 25 -7.10 11.70 -6.25
CA ARG A 25 -7.49 12.49 -7.43
C ARG A 25 -8.39 11.71 -8.37
N PRO A 26 -9.66 12.15 -8.58
CA PRO A 26 -10.86 11.47 -8.00
C PRO A 26 -10.68 10.03 -7.48
N ASP A 27 -9.81 9.23 -8.07
CA ASP A 27 -9.37 7.90 -7.64
C ASP A 27 -8.07 7.97 -6.79
N THR A 28 -7.68 6.86 -6.16
CA THR A 28 -6.46 6.80 -5.34
C THR A 28 -5.24 6.40 -6.17
N PHE A 29 -4.19 7.21 -6.10
CA PHE A 29 -2.90 6.96 -6.73
C PHE A 29 -1.84 6.61 -5.68
N ILE A 30 -1.08 5.55 -5.95
CA ILE A 30 0.08 5.15 -5.18
C ILE A 30 1.31 5.37 -6.07
N THR A 31 2.21 6.22 -5.62
CA THR A 31 3.51 6.41 -6.29
C THR A 31 4.58 5.63 -5.51
N LEU A 32 5.30 4.77 -6.21
CA LEU A 32 6.41 4.00 -5.64
C LEU A 32 7.72 4.81 -5.67
N THR A 33 8.71 4.37 -4.90
CA THR A 33 10.07 4.94 -4.90
C THR A 33 10.74 4.85 -6.28
N SER A 34 10.32 3.87 -7.10
CA SER A 34 10.75 3.70 -8.50
C SER A 34 10.13 4.70 -9.48
N ASN A 35 9.27 5.61 -9.02
CA ASN A 35 8.38 6.49 -9.81
C ASN A 35 7.24 5.79 -10.56
N ASP A 36 7.07 4.47 -10.38
CA ASP A 36 5.90 3.76 -10.88
C ASP A 36 4.63 4.27 -10.19
N ARG A 37 3.57 4.46 -10.97
CA ARG A 37 2.26 4.92 -10.49
C ARG A 37 1.23 3.82 -10.65
N LEU A 38 0.52 3.54 -9.56
CA LEU A 38 -0.54 2.55 -9.50
C LEU A 38 -1.84 3.24 -9.13
N ILE A 39 -2.92 2.84 -9.77
CA ILE A 39 -4.27 3.31 -9.48
C ILE A 39 -5.04 2.18 -8.81
N VAL A 40 -5.64 2.48 -7.66
CA VAL A 40 -6.31 1.49 -6.82
C VAL A 40 -7.71 1.93 -6.45
N LYS A 41 -8.55 0.95 -6.10
CA LYS A 41 -9.93 1.19 -5.62
C LYS A 41 -9.97 1.60 -4.15
N GLU A 42 -8.98 1.18 -3.38
CA GLU A 42 -8.86 1.52 -1.97
C GLU A 42 -8.71 3.02 -1.75
N THR A 43 -9.24 3.53 -0.64
CA THR A 43 -9.04 4.92 -0.24
C THR A 43 -7.62 5.14 0.29
N VAL A 44 -7.20 6.40 0.37
CA VAL A 44 -5.91 6.76 1.01
C VAL A 44 -5.83 6.18 2.42
N ASP A 45 -6.88 6.32 3.22
CA ASP A 45 -6.95 5.81 4.60
C ASP A 45 -6.80 4.28 4.67
N GLU A 46 -7.45 3.53 3.77
CA GLU A 46 -7.32 2.08 3.71
C GLU A 46 -5.89 1.65 3.37
N VAL A 47 -5.26 2.31 2.40
CA VAL A 47 -3.86 2.03 2.02
C VAL A 47 -2.92 2.32 3.20
N VAL A 48 -3.13 3.43 3.91
CA VAL A 48 -2.36 3.79 5.10
C VAL A 48 -2.55 2.76 6.21
N GLN A 49 -3.79 2.37 6.52
CA GLN A 49 -4.09 1.36 7.54
C GLN A 49 -3.42 0.02 7.23
N ARG A 50 -3.52 -0.46 5.98
CA ARG A 50 -2.86 -1.71 5.54
C ARG A 50 -1.33 -1.62 5.67
N SER A 51 -0.75 -0.46 5.33
CA SER A 51 0.69 -0.21 5.45
C SER A 51 1.15 -0.20 6.91
N VAL A 52 0.40 0.45 7.80
CA VAL A 52 0.69 0.47 9.25
C VAL A 52 0.56 -0.93 9.84
N ALA A 53 -0.46 -1.69 9.47
CA ALA A 53 -0.64 -3.07 9.92
C ALA A 53 0.55 -3.95 9.53
N TYR A 54 1.06 -3.78 8.30
CA TYR A 54 2.27 -4.45 7.85
C TYR A 54 3.51 -4.04 8.66
N SER A 55 3.73 -2.75 8.92
CA SER A 55 4.87 -2.31 9.74
C SER A 55 4.80 -2.84 11.17
N ARG A 56 3.58 -2.93 11.74
CA ARG A 56 3.37 -3.51 13.07
C ARG A 56 3.69 -5.00 13.10
N SER A 57 3.26 -5.77 12.11
CA SER A 57 3.55 -7.21 12.05
C SER A 57 5.04 -7.49 11.87
N LEU A 58 5.75 -6.68 11.07
CA LEU A 58 7.21 -6.78 10.97
C LEU A 58 7.90 -6.53 12.32
N ARG A 59 7.49 -5.47 13.04
CA ARG A 59 8.09 -5.14 14.35
C ARG A 59 7.82 -6.22 15.40
N SER A 60 6.63 -6.83 15.40
CA SER A 60 6.33 -7.93 16.33
C SER A 60 7.16 -9.18 16.05
N LEU A 61 7.55 -9.43 14.80
CA LEU A 61 8.41 -10.55 14.43
C LEU A 61 9.86 -10.34 14.87
N VAL A 62 10.35 -9.10 14.79
CA VAL A 62 11.75 -8.77 15.14
C VAL A 62 11.95 -8.61 16.65
N GLY A 63 10.91 -8.26 17.41
CA GLY A 63 10.97 -8.12 18.88
C GLY A 63 10.75 -9.41 19.69
N ALA A 64 10.63 -10.57 19.03
CA ALA A 64 10.33 -11.86 19.67
C ALA A 64 11.58 -12.72 19.97
N CYS A 65 12.78 -12.13 19.96
CA CYS A 65 14.05 -12.80 20.29
C CYS A 65 14.65 -12.26 21.58
#